data_AF-A0A2D6F0Z0-F1
#
_entry.id   AF-A0A2D6F0Z0-F1
#
_cell.length_a   1.000
_cell.length_b   1.000
_cell.length_c   1.000
_cell.angle_alpha   90.00
_cell.angle_beta   90.00
_cell.angle_gamma   90.00
#
_symmetry.space_group_name_H-M   'P 1'
#
loop_
_entity.id
_entity.type
_entity.pdbx_description
1 polymer ?
#
loop_
_entity_poly.entity_id
_entity_poly.type
_entity_poly.pdbx_seq_one_letter_code
_entity_poly.pdbx_strand_id
1 'polypeptide(L)'
;MADTLPDVELPAGAWVDLYAATGIAVGTQVNIHNKGSTRVTIAVKASEPLTTKEGVFLSPVGVGSPSIPLQNDSGDSGLWAHSFVGGSVNVQVA
;
A
#
# COMPACT_ATOMS: atom_id res chain seq x y z
N MET A 1 -13.00 17.69 -5.49
CA MET A 1 -12.87 16.85 -6.70
C MET A 1 -12.36 15.51 -6.19
N ALA A 2 -12.87 14.38 -6.67
CA ALA A 2 -12.51 13.09 -6.09
C ALA A 2 -11.12 12.69 -6.60
N ASP A 3 -10.09 12.98 -5.81
CA ASP A 3 -8.68 12.63 -6.06
C ASP A 3 -8.44 11.12 -5.88
N THR A 4 -9.25 10.28 -6.54
CA THR A 4 -9.01 8.84 -6.55
C THR A 4 -7.81 8.57 -7.43
N LEU A 5 -6.64 8.45 -6.80
CA LEU A 5 -5.43 7.98 -7.45
C LEU A 5 -5.68 6.61 -8.09
N PRO A 6 -4.97 6.30 -9.19
CA PRO A 6 -5.08 5.01 -9.84
C PRO A 6 -4.69 3.88 -8.88
N ASP A 7 -5.34 2.73 -9.06
CA ASP A 7 -4.97 1.52 -8.34
C ASP A 7 -3.56 1.09 -8.73
N VAL A 8 -2.73 0.81 -7.74
CA VAL A 8 -1.38 0.30 -7.93
C VAL A 8 -1.45 -1.22 -8.02
N GLU A 9 -1.04 -1.75 -9.16
CA GLU A 9 -0.90 -3.19 -9.36
C GLU A 9 0.36 -3.70 -8.67
N LEU A 10 0.18 -4.72 -7.84
CA LEU A 10 1.26 -5.39 -7.12
C LEU A 10 1.54 -6.73 -7.81
N PRO A 11 2.73 -6.93 -8.42
CA PRO A 11 3.14 -8.22 -8.92
C PRO A 11 3.35 -9.20 -7.77
N ALA A 12 3.24 -10.50 -8.07
CA ALA A 12 3.47 -11.55 -7.09
C ALA A 12 4.95 -11.64 -6.72
N GLY A 13 5.27 -11.54 -5.43
CA GLY A 13 6.61 -11.74 -4.88
C GLY A 13 7.57 -10.56 -5.06
N ALA A 14 7.07 -9.37 -5.40
CA ALA A 14 7.89 -8.17 -5.55
C ALA A 14 7.38 -7.01 -4.69
N TRP A 15 8.31 -6.19 -4.24
CA TRP A 15 8.01 -4.92 -3.58
C TRP A 15 7.77 -3.83 -4.62
N VAL A 16 6.74 -3.03 -4.40
CA VAL A 16 6.38 -1.89 -5.23
C VAL A 16 6.38 -0.65 -4.36
N ASP A 17 7.07 0.39 -4.82
CA ASP A 17 7.03 1.70 -4.20
C ASP A 17 5.71 2.39 -4.54
N LEU A 18 4.88 2.61 -3.52
CA LEU A 18 3.57 3.25 -3.67
C LEU A 18 3.70 4.74 -3.97
N TYR A 19 4.70 5.44 -3.42
CA TYR A 19 4.92 6.85 -3.74
C TYR A 19 5.35 7.02 -5.19
N ALA A 20 6.30 6.20 -5.66
CA ALA A 20 6.74 6.22 -7.04
C ALA A 20 5.62 5.82 -8.03
N ALA A 21 4.82 4.80 -7.68
CA ALA A 21 3.72 4.34 -8.53
C ALA A 21 2.56 5.34 -8.63
N THR A 22 2.28 6.07 -7.55
CA THR A 22 1.16 7.03 -7.50
C THR A 22 1.57 8.46 -7.88
N GLY A 23 2.87 8.77 -7.82
CA GLY A 23 3.39 10.12 -8.00
C GLY A 23 3.18 11.04 -6.80
N ILE A 24 2.75 10.51 -5.65
CA ILE A 24 2.64 11.26 -4.40
C ILE A 24 4.05 11.59 -3.88
N ALA A 25 4.23 12.79 -3.35
CA ALA A 25 5.49 13.16 -2.73
C ALA A 25 5.76 12.30 -1.48
N VAL A 26 6.96 11.71 -1.41
CA VAL A 26 7.42 10.95 -0.24
C VAL A 26 7.26 11.79 1.04
N GLY A 27 6.74 11.18 2.11
CA GLY A 27 6.42 11.86 3.36
C GLY A 27 5.02 12.44 3.42
N THR A 28 4.25 12.39 2.33
CA THR A 28 2.82 12.73 2.38
C THR A 28 2.05 11.63 3.09
N GLN A 29 1.15 12.02 3.99
CA GLN A 29 0.29 11.06 4.67
C GLN A 29 -0.73 10.47 3.70
N VAL A 30 -0.82 9.14 3.66
CA VAL A 30 -1.69 8.41 2.75
C VAL A 30 -2.42 7.26 3.44
N ASN A 31 -3.63 7.00 2.98
CA ASN A 31 -4.47 5.86 3.31
C ASN A 31 -4.37 4.81 2.20
N ILE A 32 -4.09 3.57 2.60
CA ILE A 32 -3.84 2.45 1.68
C ILE A 32 -4.96 1.44 1.87
N HIS A 33 -5.67 1.16 0.79
CA HIS A 33 -6.78 0.24 0.75
C HIS A 33 -6.43 -0.95 -0.15
N ASN A 34 -6.53 -2.16 0.39
CA ASN A 34 -6.29 -3.35 -0.41
C ASN A 34 -7.54 -3.73 -1.20
N LYS A 35 -7.55 -3.38 -2.49
CA LYS A 35 -8.64 -3.71 -3.44
C LYS A 35 -8.51 -5.12 -4.03
N GLY A 36 -7.37 -5.77 -3.81
CA GLY A 36 -7.15 -7.15 -4.22
C GLY A 36 -7.99 -8.15 -3.42
N SER A 37 -7.91 -9.42 -3.83
CA SER A 37 -8.56 -10.54 -3.14
C SER A 37 -7.63 -11.23 -2.12
N THR A 38 -6.36 -10.82 -2.06
CA THR A 38 -5.31 -11.45 -1.24
C THR A 38 -4.74 -10.47 -0.25
N ARG A 39 -4.09 -10.96 0.80
CA ARG A 39 -3.39 -10.11 1.78
C ARG A 39 -2.18 -9.46 1.13
N VAL A 40 -1.98 -8.19 1.44
CA VAL A 40 -0.82 -7.40 1.02
C VAL A 40 -0.04 -7.02 2.26
N THR A 41 1.28 -7.05 2.18
CA THR A 41 2.16 -6.54 3.22
C THR A 41 2.56 -5.12 2.84
N ILE A 42 2.34 -4.17 3.75
CA ILE A 42 2.80 -2.79 3.58
C ILE A 42 3.93 -2.54 4.56
N ALA A 43 5.04 -1.99 4.09
CA ALA A 43 6.16 -1.61 4.91
C ALA A 43 6.51 -0.14 4.65
N VAL A 44 6.63 0.61 5.73
CA VAL A 44 7.02 2.03 5.70
C VAL A 44 8.53 2.10 5.88
N LYS A 45 9.27 2.30 4.78
CA LYS A 45 10.74 2.38 4.78
C LYS A 45 11.25 3.25 3.65
N ALA A 46 12.37 3.95 3.91
CA ALA A 46 13.08 4.73 2.89
C ALA A 46 13.66 3.90 1.75
N SER A 47 13.89 2.60 1.99
CA SER A 47 14.48 1.66 1.04
C SER A 47 13.65 0.39 0.96
N GLU A 48 13.81 -0.35 -0.14
CA GLU A 48 13.14 -1.64 -0.34
C GLU A 48 13.32 -2.55 0.88
N PRO A 49 12.22 -3.06 1.48
CA PRO A 49 12.31 -3.93 2.64
C PRO A 49 12.91 -5.29 2.26
N LEU A 50 13.89 -5.76 3.05
CA LEU A 50 14.49 -7.07 2.83
C LEU A 50 13.55 -8.22 3.24
N THR A 51 12.58 -7.96 4.12
CA THR A 51 11.66 -8.98 4.62
C THR A 51 10.26 -8.41 4.83
N THR A 52 9.24 -9.24 4.61
CA THR A 52 7.83 -8.90 4.88
C THR A 52 7.47 -8.91 6.37
N LYS A 53 8.40 -9.32 7.25
CA LYS A 53 8.18 -9.34 8.71
C LYS A 53 8.13 -7.95 9.33
N GLU A 54 8.75 -6.97 8.68
CA GLU A 54 8.76 -5.58 9.13
C GLU A 54 7.53 -4.79 8.64
N GLY A 55 6.68 -5.41 7.82
CA GLY A 55 5.47 -4.79 7.31
C GLY A 55 4.22 -5.16 8.09
N VAL A 56 3.19 -4.35 7.93
CA VAL A 56 1.84 -4.56 8.42
C VAL A 56 1.04 -5.32 7.36
N PHE A 57 0.29 -6.35 7.77
CA PHE A 57 -0.58 -7.07 6.86
C PHE A 57 -1.90 -6.33 6.66
N LEU A 58 -2.12 -5.88 5.44
CA LEU A 58 -3.37 -5.27 5.00
C LEU A 58 -4.29 -6.34 4.40
N SER A 59 -5.40 -6.60 5.09
CA SER A 59 -6.41 -7.54 4.61
C SER A 59 -7.15 -6.97 3.40
N PRO A 60 -7.54 -7.81 2.44
CA PRO A 60 -8.32 -7.38 1.28
C PRO A 60 -9.68 -6.85 1.71
N VAL A 61 -10.21 -5.88 0.96
CA VAL A 61 -11.58 -5.42 1.11
C VAL A 61 -12.50 -6.51 0.55
N GLY A 62 -12.93 -7.41 1.44
CA GLY A 62 -13.85 -8.49 1.14
C GLY A 62 -15.30 -8.13 1.46
N VAL A 63 -16.24 -8.80 0.79
CA VAL A 63 -17.67 -8.76 1.11
C VAL A 63 -17.89 -9.17 2.57
N GLY A 64 -18.21 -8.20 3.43
CA GLY A 64 -18.54 -8.39 4.84
C GLY A 64 -17.45 -7.98 5.85
N SER A 65 -16.26 -7.56 5.41
CA SER A 65 -15.26 -6.94 6.30
C SER A 65 -15.10 -5.46 5.94
N PRO A 66 -15.17 -4.53 6.91
CA PRO A 66 -14.92 -3.12 6.62
C PRO A 66 -13.50 -2.99 6.04
N SER A 67 -13.35 -2.20 4.98
CA SER A 67 -12.04 -1.81 4.50
C SER A 67 -11.36 -1.02 5.60
N ILE A 68 -10.40 -1.61 6.30
CA ILE A 68 -9.57 -0.88 7.26
C ILE A 68 -8.40 -0.35 6.44
N PRO A 69 -8.39 0.93 6.03
CA PRO A 69 -7.22 1.49 5.41
C PRO A 69 -6.04 1.39 6.38
N LEU A 70 -4.87 1.08 5.84
CA LEU A 70 -3.64 1.35 6.56
C LEU A 70 -3.26 2.80 6.28
N GLN A 71 -3.17 3.59 7.33
CA GLN A 71 -2.66 4.95 7.24
C GLN A 71 -1.18 4.93 7.62
N ASN A 72 -0.35 5.65 6.88
CA ASN A 72 1.03 5.88 7.26
C ASN A 72 1.17 7.17 8.09
N ASP A 73 2.36 7.43 8.60
CA ASP A 73 2.65 8.65 9.34
C ASP A 73 3.15 9.77 8.40
N SER A 74 2.82 11.01 8.76
CA SER A 74 3.32 12.17 8.02
C SER A 74 4.84 12.29 8.20
N GLY A 75 5.57 12.47 7.11
CA GLY A 75 7.03 12.50 7.09
C GLY A 75 7.70 11.13 6.88
N ASP A 76 6.93 10.09 6.59
CA ASP A 76 7.48 8.78 6.28
C ASP A 76 8.41 8.79 5.07
N SER A 77 9.58 8.19 5.25
CA SER A 77 10.66 8.26 4.25
C SER A 77 10.44 7.37 3.03
N GLY A 78 9.40 6.54 3.02
CA GLY A 78 9.03 5.72 1.87
C GLY A 78 7.95 4.70 2.22
N LEU A 79 7.26 4.19 1.19
CA LEU A 79 6.09 3.34 1.35
C LEU A 79 6.11 2.22 0.32
N TRP A 80 6.25 0.99 0.80
CA TRP A 80 6.42 -0.20 -0.01
C TRP A 80 5.27 -1.16 0.21
N ALA A 81 4.74 -1.70 -0.88
CA ALA A 81 3.70 -2.72 -0.85
C ALA A 81 4.20 -4.00 -1.52
N HIS A 82 3.89 -5.15 -0.92
CA HIS A 82 4.28 -6.47 -1.42
C HIS A 82 3.11 -7.44 -1.32
N SER A 83 2.78 -8.08 -2.44
CA SER A 83 1.81 -9.17 -2.48
C SER A 83 2.52 -10.48 -2.76
N PHE A 84 2.15 -11.55 -2.05
CA PHE A 84 2.68 -12.89 -2.32
C PHE A 84 2.11 -13.53 -3.58
N VAL A 85 0.86 -13.20 -3.93
CA VAL A 85 0.11 -13.85 -5.02
C VAL A 85 -0.20 -12.88 -6.16
N GLY A 86 0.13 -11.60 -5.99
CA GLY A 86 -0.32 -10.50 -6.83
C GLY A 86 -1.59 -9.86 -6.29
N GLY A 87 -1.88 -8.63 -6.67
CA GLY A 87 -3.08 -7.92 -6.22
C GLY A 87 -3.08 -6.45 -6.62
N SER A 88 -4.02 -5.69 -6.06
CA SER A 88 -4.17 -4.26 -6.36
C SER A 88 -4.41 -3.50 -5.06
N VAL A 89 -3.73 -2.38 -4.88
CA VAL A 89 -3.96 -1.48 -3.74
C VAL A 89 -4.31 -0.09 -4.24
N ASN A 90 -5.27 0.54 -3.60
CA ASN A 90 -5.60 1.93 -3.85
C ASN A 90 -4.94 2.77 -2.76
N VAL A 91 -4.25 3.84 -3.15
CA VAL A 91 -3.63 4.79 -2.22
C VAL A 91 -4.39 6.09 -2.33
N GLN A 92 -4.68 6.74 -1.22
CA GLN A 92 -5.40 8.01 -1.17
C GLN A 92 -4.67 8.94 -0.23
N VAL A 93 -4.56 10.23 -0.59
CA VAL A 93 -4.00 11.21 0.35
C VAL A 93 -4.97 11.37 1.52
N ALA A 94 -4.44 11.38 2.75
CA ALA A 94 -5.22 11.51 3.97
C ALA A 94 -5.52 12.96 4.34
#